data_AF-P45919-F1
#
_entry.id   AF-P45919-F1
#
_cell.length_a   1.000
_cell.length_b   1.000
_cell.length_c   1.000
_cell.angle_alpha   90.00
_cell.angle_beta   90.00
_cell.angle_gamma   90.00
#
_symmetry.space_group_name_H-M   'P 1'
#
loop_
_entity.id
_entity.type
_entity.pdbx_description
1 polymer ?
#
loop_
_entity_poly.entity_id
_entity_poly.type
_entity_poly.pdbx_seq_one_letter_code
_entity_poly.pdbx_strand_id
1 'polypeptide(L)'
;MNWMEFISSIVKSIIWPVAIIILVFKLKQPVSNLISTLAKIKYKDWEFEFTIDQKLDKISFQLNKENQYGTDDQNLKDSLNLESNSEITEETHSHYNEKTSIKGDNDLLLKMEMIRLYGAVKNLYEKVSEKDDAADKSQGIGMLYMVDYLKRHKILNDSFAESLLDIMNIVHDLEKSHISQSYIMNKFFWNVDKSVKRLMEITSNYVAENTAGETSN
;
A
#
# COMPACT_ATOMS: atom_id res chain seq x y z
N MET A 1 52.45 -28.40 49.74
CA MET A 1 51.14 -27.72 49.76
C MET A 1 50.25 -28.47 50.70
N ASN A 2 49.63 -27.76 51.65
CA ASN A 2 48.64 -28.37 52.52
C ASN A 2 47.45 -28.81 51.66
N TRP A 3 46.89 -29.99 51.93
CA TRP A 3 45.75 -30.54 51.19
C TRP A 3 44.58 -29.54 51.01
N MET A 4 44.37 -28.67 52.00
CA MET A 4 43.40 -27.57 51.94
C MET A 4 43.74 -26.50 50.88
N GLU A 5 45.03 -26.19 50.67
CA GLU A 5 45.46 -25.21 49.65
C GLU A 5 45.22 -25.73 48.23
N PHE A 6 45.38 -27.03 48.01
CA PHE A 6 45.13 -27.66 46.71
C PHE A 6 43.62 -27.63 46.35
N ILE A 7 42.74 -27.92 47.30
CA ILE A 7 41.30 -27.82 47.08
C ILE A 7 40.90 -26.35 46.84
N SER A 8 41.47 -25.41 47.60
CA SER A 8 41.20 -23.97 47.44
C SER A 8 41.61 -23.44 46.05
N SER A 9 42.73 -23.90 45.49
CA SER A 9 43.16 -23.48 44.15
C SER A 9 42.25 -24.02 43.04
N ILE A 10 41.78 -25.27 43.17
CA ILE A 10 40.83 -25.89 42.24
C ILE A 10 39.48 -25.15 42.26
N VAL A 11 38.94 -24.85 43.45
CA VAL A 11 37.67 -24.12 43.58
C VAL A 11 37.76 -22.73 42.97
N LYS A 12 38.87 -22.00 43.21
CA LYS A 12 39.11 -20.68 42.60
C LYS A 12 39.18 -20.73 41.07
N SER A 13 39.73 -21.82 40.51
CA SER A 13 39.82 -22.01 39.05
C SER A 13 38.45 -22.34 38.42
N ILE A 14 37.59 -23.10 39.10
CA ILE A 14 36.31 -23.57 38.56
C ILE A 14 35.17 -22.56 38.74
N ILE A 15 35.31 -21.62 39.68
CA ILE A 15 34.29 -20.61 39.99
C ILE A 15 33.88 -19.79 38.75
N TRP A 16 34.83 -19.36 37.93
CA TRP A 16 34.56 -18.56 36.73
C TRP A 16 33.81 -19.36 35.64
N PRO A 17 34.27 -20.57 35.25
CA PRO A 17 33.50 -21.44 34.36
C PRO A 17 32.07 -21.71 34.83
N VAL A 18 31.90 -22.02 36.12
CA VAL A 18 30.57 -22.29 36.70
C VAL A 18 29.69 -21.04 36.66
N ALA A 19 30.23 -19.87 36.96
CA ALA A 19 29.50 -18.60 36.87
C ALA A 19 29.03 -18.31 35.44
N ILE A 20 29.89 -18.53 34.43
CA ILE A 20 29.53 -18.36 33.01
C ILE A 20 28.41 -19.33 32.61
N ILE A 21 28.51 -20.60 33.01
CA ILE A 21 27.48 -21.60 32.72
C ILE A 21 26.14 -21.18 33.33
N ILE A 22 26.12 -20.76 34.60
CA ILE A 22 24.91 -20.29 35.27
C ILE A 22 24.33 -19.07 34.55
N LEU A 23 25.18 -18.12 34.15
CA LEU A 23 24.75 -16.93 33.41
C LEU A 23 24.12 -17.31 32.07
N VAL A 24 24.78 -18.15 31.27
CA VAL A 24 24.27 -18.60 29.97
C VAL A 24 22.94 -19.34 30.12
N PHE A 25 22.80 -20.22 31.10
CA PHE A 25 21.54 -20.91 31.37
C PHE A 25 20.42 -19.95 31.78
N LYS A 26 20.72 -18.96 32.63
CA LYS A 26 19.76 -17.94 33.06
C LYS A 26 19.37 -16.98 31.92
N LEU A 27 20.29 -16.67 31.00
CA LEU A 27 20.06 -15.70 29.93
C LEU A 27 19.48 -16.33 28.65
N LYS A 28 19.76 -17.60 28.38
CA LYS A 28 19.24 -18.32 27.19
C LYS A 28 17.72 -18.26 27.12
N GLN A 29 17.04 -18.44 28.24
CA GLN A 29 15.58 -18.47 28.29
C GLN A 29 14.94 -17.10 28.01
N PRO A 30 15.28 -15.99 28.71
CA PRO A 30 14.72 -14.69 28.41
C PRO A 30 15.13 -14.19 27.02
N VAL A 31 16.36 -14.41 26.57
CA VAL A 31 16.85 -13.97 25.25
C VAL A 31 16.15 -14.73 24.12
N SER A 32 15.96 -16.04 24.24
CA SER A 32 15.23 -16.83 23.25
C SER A 32 13.77 -16.38 23.11
N ASN A 33 13.11 -16.06 24.23
CA ASN A 33 11.73 -15.55 24.21
C ASN A 33 11.64 -14.15 23.59
N LEU A 34 12.60 -13.28 23.88
CA LEU A 34 12.69 -11.94 23.29
C LEU A 34 12.89 -12.03 21.78
N ILE A 35 13.86 -12.83 21.32
CA ILE A 35 14.14 -13.03 19.90
C ILE A 35 12.94 -13.65 19.17
N SER A 36 12.28 -14.65 19.77
CA SER A 36 11.11 -15.28 19.15
C SER A 36 9.94 -14.29 19.03
N THR A 37 9.70 -13.48 20.05
CA THR A 37 8.66 -12.44 20.00
C THR A 37 8.98 -11.38 18.94
N LEU A 38 10.23 -10.89 18.90
CA LEU A 38 10.67 -9.91 17.90
C LEU A 38 10.58 -10.48 16.48
N ALA A 39 11.00 -11.73 16.27
CA ALA A 39 10.94 -12.39 14.98
C ALA A 39 9.50 -12.59 14.51
N LYS A 40 8.58 -12.99 15.41
CA LYS A 40 7.14 -13.14 15.08
C LYS A 40 6.50 -11.80 14.70
N ILE A 41 6.82 -10.73 15.43
CA ILE A 41 6.33 -9.37 15.11
C ILE A 41 6.87 -8.96 13.74
N LYS A 42 8.19 -9.03 13.54
CA LYS A 42 8.84 -8.63 12.30
C LYS A 42 8.37 -9.43 11.09
N TYR A 43 8.11 -10.73 11.25
CA TYR A 43 7.58 -11.58 10.20
C TYR A 43 6.16 -11.17 9.81
N LYS A 44 5.28 -10.93 10.80
CA LYS A 44 3.93 -10.46 10.56
C LYS A 44 3.92 -9.09 9.86
N ASP A 45 4.79 -8.18 10.28
CA ASP A 45 4.93 -6.86 9.66
C ASP A 45 5.40 -7.01 8.20
N TRP A 46 6.36 -7.91 7.93
CA TRP A 46 6.82 -8.22 6.57
C TRP A 46 5.76 -8.84 5.66
N GLU A 47 5.00 -9.83 6.15
CA GLU A 47 3.90 -10.43 5.39
C GLU A 47 2.84 -9.38 5.02
N PHE A 48 2.57 -8.47 5.95
CA PHE A 48 1.60 -7.41 5.76
C PHE A 48 2.11 -6.33 4.78
N GLU A 49 3.36 -5.89 4.92
CA GLU A 49 4.03 -4.99 3.97
C GLU A 49 4.02 -5.56 2.55
N PHE A 50 4.36 -6.83 2.39
CA PHE A 50 4.34 -7.54 1.10
C PHE A 50 2.94 -7.59 0.49
N THR A 51 1.90 -7.83 1.30
CA THR A 51 0.51 -7.86 0.83
C THR A 51 0.07 -6.49 0.33
N ILE A 52 0.43 -5.41 1.02
CA ILE A 52 0.14 -4.04 0.56
C ILE A 52 0.90 -3.73 -0.72
N ASP A 53 2.18 -4.10 -0.79
CA ASP A 53 3.03 -3.83 -1.94
C ASP A 53 2.47 -4.48 -3.22
N GLN A 54 1.99 -5.72 -3.12
CA GLN A 54 1.31 -6.41 -4.21
C GLN A 54 0.00 -5.74 -4.63
N LYS A 55 -0.83 -5.29 -3.68
CA LYS A 55 -2.07 -4.57 -4.00
C LYS A 55 -1.75 -3.28 -4.76
N LEU A 56 -0.70 -2.55 -4.34
CA LEU A 56 -0.25 -1.33 -5.01
C LEU A 56 0.30 -1.59 -6.42
N ASP A 57 0.98 -2.72 -6.66
CA ASP A 57 1.40 -3.11 -8.01
C ASP A 57 0.24 -3.51 -8.90
N LYS A 58 -0.76 -4.19 -8.34
CA LYS A 58 -1.97 -4.52 -9.08
C LYS A 58 -2.69 -3.24 -9.55
N ILE A 59 -2.82 -2.23 -8.68
CA ILE A 59 -3.42 -0.93 -9.03
C ILE A 59 -2.59 -0.25 -10.13
N SER A 60 -1.27 -0.20 -9.98
CA SER A 60 -0.38 0.47 -10.94
C SER A 60 -0.50 -0.13 -12.35
N PHE A 61 -0.56 -1.46 -12.40
CA PHE A 61 -0.73 -2.24 -13.62
C PHE A 61 -2.08 -2.01 -14.27
N GLN A 62 -3.17 -2.05 -13.49
CA GLN A 62 -4.52 -1.82 -13.99
C GLN A 62 -4.68 -0.43 -14.60
N LEU A 63 -4.12 0.59 -13.95
CA LEU A 63 -4.09 1.96 -14.47
C LEU A 63 -3.27 2.09 -15.76
N ASN A 64 -2.18 1.33 -15.91
CA ASN A 64 -1.36 1.35 -17.13
C ASN A 64 -2.04 0.63 -18.29
N LYS A 65 -2.66 -0.53 -18.04
CA LYS A 65 -3.33 -1.32 -19.07
C LYS A 65 -4.48 -0.55 -19.72
N GLU A 66 -5.18 0.26 -18.95
CA GLU A 66 -6.31 1.03 -19.46
C GLU A 66 -5.89 2.19 -20.37
N ASN A 67 -4.73 2.80 -20.12
CA ASN A 67 -4.20 3.88 -20.97
C ASN A 67 -3.70 3.38 -22.35
N GLN A 68 -3.66 2.06 -22.59
CA GLN A 68 -3.18 1.46 -23.84
C GLN A 68 -4.26 0.79 -24.70
N TYR A 69 -5.55 0.91 -24.37
CA TYR A 69 -6.61 0.45 -25.28
C TYR A 69 -6.95 1.52 -26.34
N GLY A 70 -5.98 1.72 -27.22
CA GLY A 70 -6.11 2.34 -28.53
C GLY A 70 -5.01 1.76 -29.40
N THR A 71 -5.38 0.83 -30.29
CA THR A 71 -4.58 0.12 -31.33
C THR A 71 -4.21 -1.34 -30.99
N ASP A 72 -5.01 -2.24 -31.58
CA ASP A 72 -4.72 -3.58 -32.14
C ASP A 72 -3.91 -4.66 -31.39
N ASP A 73 -4.65 -5.72 -31.04
CA ASP A 73 -4.48 -7.17 -31.28
C ASP A 73 -3.11 -7.90 -31.12
N GLN A 74 -3.23 -9.15 -30.65
CA GLN A 74 -2.24 -10.25 -30.58
C GLN A 74 -1.26 -10.26 -29.39
N ASN A 75 -1.74 -10.66 -28.21
CA ASN A 75 -1.22 -11.84 -27.48
C ASN A 75 -1.92 -12.02 -26.11
N LEU A 76 -2.97 -12.83 -26.12
CA LEU A 76 -3.63 -13.32 -24.92
C LEU A 76 -3.29 -14.80 -24.77
N LYS A 77 -2.09 -15.13 -24.26
CA LYS A 77 -1.77 -16.52 -23.86
C LYS A 77 -0.61 -16.78 -22.88
N ASP A 78 0.21 -15.79 -22.48
CA ASP A 78 1.43 -16.09 -21.71
C ASP A 78 1.49 -15.62 -20.24
N SER A 79 0.39 -15.19 -19.64
CA SER A 79 0.40 -14.67 -18.25
C SER A 79 -0.26 -15.60 -17.22
N LEU A 80 0.20 -16.86 -17.13
CA LEU A 80 -0.09 -17.73 -15.97
C LEU A 80 1.08 -18.63 -15.55
N ASN A 81 2.33 -18.22 -15.83
CA ASN A 81 3.51 -18.81 -15.20
C ASN A 81 4.50 -17.70 -14.91
N LEU A 82 4.95 -17.59 -13.66
CA LEU A 82 6.32 -17.22 -13.31
C LEU A 82 6.51 -17.42 -11.81
N GLU A 83 6.80 -18.67 -11.49
CA GLU A 83 7.72 -19.00 -10.42
C GLU A 83 9.10 -18.41 -10.76
N SER A 84 9.67 -17.68 -9.82
CA SER A 84 11.06 -17.22 -9.66
C SER A 84 12.01 -17.38 -10.86
N ASN A 85 12.41 -16.27 -11.49
CA ASN A 85 13.80 -15.79 -11.51
C ASN A 85 14.02 -14.60 -12.46
N SER A 86 14.61 -13.53 -11.89
CA SER A 86 15.57 -12.59 -12.48
C SER A 86 15.31 -12.01 -13.88
N GLU A 87 14.79 -10.78 -13.93
CA GLU A 87 15.51 -9.65 -14.55
C GLU A 87 14.89 -8.34 -14.00
N ILE A 88 15.65 -7.67 -13.13
CA ILE A 88 15.31 -6.33 -12.66
C ILE A 88 15.61 -5.40 -13.84
N THR A 89 14.58 -5.03 -14.60
CA THR A 89 14.66 -3.88 -15.49
C THR A 89 14.59 -2.61 -14.64
N GLU A 90 15.71 -1.90 -14.61
CA GLU A 90 16.04 -0.72 -13.79
C GLU A 90 15.13 0.51 -13.99
N GLU A 91 14.03 0.43 -14.73
CA GLU A 91 13.20 1.60 -15.05
C GLU A 91 12.09 1.91 -14.03
N THR A 92 11.83 1.03 -13.05
CA THR A 92 10.72 1.23 -12.09
C THR A 92 11.12 1.90 -10.77
N HIS A 93 12.41 2.23 -10.56
CA HIS A 93 12.92 2.69 -9.25
C HIS A 93 13.28 4.17 -9.11
N SER A 94 13.13 5.03 -10.14
CA SER A 94 13.67 6.41 -10.07
C SER A 94 12.67 7.56 -9.87
N HIS A 95 11.36 7.32 -9.73
CA HIS A 95 10.37 8.43 -9.64
C HIS A 95 9.83 8.73 -8.23
N TYR A 96 10.44 8.19 -7.18
CA TYR A 96 10.05 8.52 -5.81
C TYR A 96 10.90 9.65 -5.25
N ASN A 97 10.52 10.88 -5.57
CA ASN A 97 11.02 12.06 -4.88
C ASN A 97 10.59 11.97 -3.40
N GLU A 98 11.59 11.96 -2.53
CA GLU A 98 11.49 11.94 -1.08
C GLU A 98 10.69 13.15 -0.57
N LYS A 99 9.39 12.99 -0.34
CA LYS A 99 8.68 13.88 0.59
C LYS A 99 9.16 13.53 1.99
N THR A 100 9.88 14.46 2.61
CA THR A 100 10.49 14.35 3.93
C THR A 100 9.52 13.81 4.97
N SER A 101 9.73 12.57 5.41
CA SER A 101 8.94 11.89 6.44
C SER A 101 9.39 12.35 7.84
N ILE A 102 8.71 13.36 8.40
CA ILE A 102 8.66 13.50 9.86
C ILE A 102 7.48 12.65 10.33
N LYS A 103 7.71 11.75 11.29
CA LYS A 103 6.82 10.65 11.72
C LYS A 103 5.37 11.05 12.09
N GLY A 104 5.08 12.34 12.29
CA GLY A 104 3.73 12.88 12.48
C GLY A 104 3.02 13.32 11.19
N ASP A 105 3.75 13.53 10.11
CA ASP A 105 3.22 14.01 8.82
C ASP A 105 2.54 12.92 8.02
N ASN A 106 2.88 11.64 8.20
CA ASN A 106 2.37 10.57 7.34
C ASN A 106 0.86 10.36 7.47
N ASP A 107 0.31 10.42 8.69
CA ASP A 107 -1.14 10.33 8.91
C ASP A 107 -1.88 11.52 8.28
N LEU A 108 -1.32 12.73 8.44
CA LEU A 108 -1.86 13.93 7.80
C LEU A 108 -1.78 13.82 6.27
N LEU A 109 -0.66 13.34 5.73
CA LEU A 109 -0.47 13.16 4.30
C LEU A 109 -1.44 12.12 3.74
N LEU A 110 -1.60 10.97 4.40
CA LEU A 110 -2.57 9.94 4.03
C LEU A 110 -3.98 10.56 3.94
N LYS A 111 -4.39 11.32 4.95
CA LYS A 111 -5.68 12.02 4.97
C LYS A 111 -5.79 13.03 3.83
N MET A 112 -4.77 13.84 3.59
CA MET A 112 -4.77 14.83 2.50
C MET A 112 -4.89 14.17 1.12
N GLU A 113 -4.17 13.07 0.89
CA GLU A 113 -4.22 12.33 -0.38
C GLU A 113 -5.57 11.63 -0.56
N MET A 114 -6.16 11.07 0.51
CA MET A 114 -7.51 10.53 0.45
C MET A 114 -8.57 11.61 0.19
N ILE A 115 -8.41 12.82 0.75
CA ILE A 115 -9.28 13.96 0.44
C ILE A 115 -9.19 14.34 -1.04
N ARG A 116 -7.98 14.35 -1.63
CA ARG A 116 -7.79 14.60 -3.06
C ARG A 116 -8.51 13.55 -3.91
N LEU A 117 -8.34 12.28 -3.57
CA LEU A 117 -8.99 11.18 -4.28
C LEU A 117 -10.51 11.27 -4.18
N TYR A 118 -11.03 11.50 -2.97
CA TYR A 118 -12.45 11.71 -2.74
C TYR A 118 -12.99 12.88 -3.57
N GLY A 119 -12.28 14.01 -3.58
CA GLY A 119 -12.67 15.19 -4.34
C GLY A 119 -12.76 14.92 -5.85
N ALA A 120 -11.81 14.16 -6.40
CA ALA A 120 -11.83 13.77 -7.80
C ALA A 120 -13.00 12.84 -8.15
N VAL A 121 -13.26 11.82 -7.32
CA VAL A 121 -14.43 10.93 -7.51
C VAL A 121 -15.73 11.70 -7.38
N LYS A 122 -15.85 12.56 -6.37
CA LYS A 122 -17.04 13.39 -6.14
C LYS A 122 -17.30 14.31 -7.33
N ASN A 123 -16.28 14.96 -7.87
CA ASN A 123 -16.43 15.83 -9.03
C ASN A 123 -17.01 15.07 -10.23
N LEU A 124 -16.43 13.91 -10.57
CA LEU A 124 -16.92 13.05 -11.65
C LEU A 124 -18.36 12.60 -11.38
N TYR A 125 -18.65 12.14 -10.16
CA TYR A 125 -20.00 11.73 -9.76
C TYR A 125 -21.01 12.86 -9.92
N GLU A 126 -20.70 14.07 -9.47
CA GLU A 126 -21.61 15.22 -9.58
C GLU A 126 -21.88 15.55 -11.05
N LYS A 127 -20.88 15.47 -11.93
CA LYS A 127 -21.06 15.73 -13.36
C LYS A 127 -21.93 14.68 -14.06
N VAL A 128 -21.77 13.41 -13.70
CA VAL A 128 -22.54 12.31 -14.28
C VAL A 128 -23.97 12.30 -13.74
N SER A 129 -24.11 12.50 -12.42
CA SER A 129 -25.41 12.48 -11.76
C SER A 129 -26.22 13.74 -11.97
N GLU A 130 -25.67 14.84 -12.52
CA GLU A 130 -26.42 16.08 -12.84
C GLU A 130 -27.62 15.83 -13.76
N LYS A 131 -27.57 14.77 -14.58
CA LYS A 131 -28.65 14.37 -15.51
C LYS A 131 -29.72 13.46 -14.89
N ASP A 132 -29.37 12.78 -13.80
CA ASP A 132 -30.35 12.06 -13.00
C ASP A 132 -30.82 13.02 -11.90
N ASP A 133 -32.09 13.05 -11.52
CA ASP A 133 -32.57 13.85 -10.36
C ASP A 133 -31.94 13.42 -8.99
N ALA A 134 -30.79 12.73 -9.02
CA ALA A 134 -29.97 12.28 -7.90
C ALA A 134 -28.90 13.28 -7.45
N ALA A 135 -28.63 14.36 -8.21
CA ALA A 135 -27.56 15.33 -7.95
C ALA A 135 -27.65 16.00 -6.56
N ASP A 136 -28.86 16.17 -6.02
CA ASP A 136 -29.12 16.84 -4.72
C ASP A 136 -28.57 16.06 -3.50
N LYS A 137 -28.03 14.85 -3.70
CA LYS A 137 -27.64 13.97 -2.58
C LYS A 137 -26.14 13.87 -2.30
N SER A 138 -25.26 14.58 -3.02
CA SER A 138 -23.80 14.36 -2.90
C SER A 138 -23.21 14.63 -1.50
N GLN A 139 -23.88 15.43 -0.66
CA GLN A 139 -23.45 15.63 0.72
C GLN A 139 -23.67 14.38 1.57
N GLY A 140 -22.56 13.83 2.09
CA GLY A 140 -22.57 12.66 2.98
C GLY A 140 -22.58 11.31 2.25
N ILE A 141 -22.59 11.29 0.93
CA ILE A 141 -22.42 10.06 0.16
C ILE A 141 -20.97 9.60 0.25
N GLY A 142 -20.77 8.38 0.76
CA GLY A 142 -19.45 7.76 0.84
C GLY A 142 -18.87 7.47 -0.55
N MET A 143 -17.54 7.54 -0.68
CA MET A 143 -16.82 7.27 -1.92
C MET A 143 -17.17 5.91 -2.54
N LEU A 144 -17.41 4.90 -1.70
CA LEU A 144 -17.84 3.56 -2.14
C LEU A 144 -19.09 3.63 -3.04
N TYR A 145 -20.10 4.40 -2.64
CA TYR A 145 -21.33 4.56 -3.43
C TYR A 145 -21.06 5.30 -4.74
N MET A 146 -20.23 6.35 -4.71
CA MET A 146 -19.92 7.12 -5.91
C MET A 146 -19.18 6.26 -6.94
N VAL A 147 -18.17 5.49 -6.51
CA VAL A 147 -17.44 4.56 -7.38
C VAL A 147 -18.39 3.51 -7.97
N ASP A 148 -19.25 2.93 -7.15
CA ASP A 148 -20.22 1.91 -7.56
C ASP A 148 -21.29 2.47 -8.53
N TYR A 149 -21.77 3.70 -8.30
CA TYR A 149 -22.66 4.41 -9.23
C TYR A 149 -21.97 4.64 -10.58
N LEU A 150 -20.73 5.15 -10.57
CA LEU A 150 -19.97 5.41 -11.79
C LEU A 150 -19.64 4.12 -12.56
N LYS A 151 -19.40 3.01 -11.85
CA LYS A 151 -19.21 1.68 -12.43
C LYS A 151 -20.48 1.20 -13.13
N ARG A 152 -21.64 1.28 -12.47
CA ARG A 152 -22.94 0.89 -13.06
C ARG A 152 -23.29 1.68 -14.32
N HIS A 153 -22.96 2.98 -14.34
CA HIS A 153 -23.19 3.85 -15.49
C HIS A 153 -22.12 3.71 -16.56
N LYS A 154 -21.19 2.75 -16.42
CA LYS A 154 -20.08 2.48 -17.36
C LYS A 154 -19.17 3.70 -17.59
N ILE A 155 -19.14 4.63 -16.64
CA ILE A 155 -18.22 5.78 -16.67
C ILE A 155 -16.83 5.34 -16.21
N LEU A 156 -16.78 4.52 -15.16
CA LEU A 156 -15.59 3.80 -14.76
C LEU A 156 -15.71 2.36 -15.24
N ASN A 157 -14.64 1.83 -15.82
CA ASN A 157 -14.59 0.39 -16.06
C ASN A 157 -14.40 -0.36 -14.73
N ASP A 158 -14.72 -1.66 -14.76
CA ASP A 158 -14.66 -2.51 -13.58
C ASP A 158 -13.27 -2.52 -12.94
N SER A 159 -12.21 -2.66 -13.74
CA SER A 159 -10.85 -2.74 -13.21
C SER A 159 -10.44 -1.48 -12.44
N PHE A 160 -10.73 -0.30 -12.99
CA PHE A 160 -10.36 0.95 -12.35
C PHE A 160 -11.24 1.25 -11.14
N ALA A 161 -12.53 0.91 -11.20
CA ALA A 161 -13.40 1.00 -10.03
C ALA A 161 -12.86 0.14 -8.88
N GLU A 162 -12.48 -1.12 -9.13
CA GLU A 162 -11.89 -1.98 -8.09
C GLU A 162 -10.55 -1.43 -7.59
N SER A 163 -9.71 -0.84 -8.45
CA SER A 163 -8.48 -0.15 -8.03
C SER A 163 -8.74 0.98 -7.03
N LEU A 164 -9.79 1.79 -7.24
CA LEU A 164 -10.16 2.85 -6.31
C LEU A 164 -10.61 2.28 -4.95
N LEU A 165 -11.31 1.16 -4.96
CA LEU A 165 -11.71 0.46 -3.73
C LEU A 165 -10.51 -0.13 -2.99
N ASP A 166 -9.56 -0.72 -3.73
CA ASP A 166 -8.31 -1.25 -3.18
C ASP A 166 -7.50 -0.13 -2.49
N ILE A 167 -7.41 1.07 -3.09
CA ILE A 167 -6.76 2.25 -2.45
C ILE A 167 -7.44 2.61 -1.12
N MET A 168 -8.78 2.65 -1.06
CA MET A 168 -9.51 2.94 0.18
C MET A 168 -9.25 1.91 1.28
N ASN A 169 -9.11 0.63 0.91
CA ASN A 169 -8.79 -0.41 1.87
C ASN A 169 -7.34 -0.31 2.36
N ILE A 170 -6.40 0.01 1.46
CA ILE A 170 -4.98 0.15 1.80
C ILE A 170 -4.76 1.30 2.78
N VAL A 171 -5.45 2.43 2.66
CA VAL A 171 -5.24 3.52 3.63
C VAL A 171 -5.62 3.11 5.06
N HIS A 172 -6.71 2.35 5.21
CA HIS A 172 -7.12 1.82 6.51
C HIS A 172 -6.09 0.83 7.08
N ASP A 173 -5.52 0.01 6.21
CA ASP A 173 -4.43 -0.92 6.53
C ASP A 173 -3.16 -0.15 6.95
N LEU A 174 -2.82 0.94 6.27
CA LEU A 174 -1.66 1.79 6.58
C LEU A 174 -1.82 2.58 7.88
N GLU A 175 -3.00 3.14 8.15
CA GLU A 175 -3.29 3.89 9.38
C GLU A 175 -3.14 2.99 10.62
N LYS A 176 -3.55 1.72 10.54
CA LYS A 176 -3.53 0.79 11.68
C LYS A 176 -2.17 0.19 11.98
N SER A 177 -1.31 0.05 10.97
CA SER A 177 -0.16 -0.84 11.03
C SER A 177 1.13 -0.19 11.52
N HIS A 178 1.13 1.12 11.82
CA HIS A 178 2.35 1.89 12.13
C HIS A 178 3.48 1.70 11.09
N ILE A 179 3.15 1.27 9.85
CA ILE A 179 4.14 1.11 8.78
C ILE A 179 4.81 2.46 8.56
N SER A 180 6.13 2.49 8.78
CA SER A 180 6.96 3.67 8.57
C SER A 180 7.85 3.56 7.33
N GLN A 181 7.68 2.52 6.50
CA GLN A 181 8.45 2.35 5.28
C GLN A 181 8.08 3.46 4.29
N SER A 182 9.02 4.37 4.07
CA SER A 182 8.86 5.47 3.11
C SER A 182 8.53 4.95 1.72
N TYR A 183 9.08 3.79 1.33
CA TYR A 183 8.79 3.16 0.03
C TYR A 183 7.31 2.84 -0.16
N ILE A 184 6.67 2.12 0.78
CA ILE A 184 5.25 1.76 0.69
C ILE A 184 4.38 3.01 0.67
N MET A 185 4.73 3.97 1.53
CA MET A 185 3.98 5.23 1.65
C MET A 185 4.06 6.05 0.36
N ASN A 186 5.25 6.16 -0.22
CA ASN A 186 5.46 6.83 -1.49
C ASN A 186 4.72 6.10 -2.62
N LYS A 187 4.77 4.77 -2.67
CA LYS A 187 4.05 3.95 -3.66
C LYS A 187 2.54 4.11 -3.55
N PHE A 188 2.01 4.21 -2.34
CA PHE A 188 0.62 4.58 -2.11
C PHE A 188 0.31 5.96 -2.68
N PHE A 189 1.08 7.00 -2.34
CA PHE A 189 0.86 8.37 -2.84
C PHE A 189 0.91 8.46 -4.36
N TRP A 190 1.82 7.74 -5.01
CA TRP A 190 1.91 7.71 -6.47
C TRP A 190 0.67 7.06 -7.10
N ASN A 191 0.14 5.98 -6.53
CA ASN A 191 -1.10 5.36 -7.00
C ASN A 191 -2.31 6.28 -6.81
N VAL A 192 -2.37 7.02 -5.70
CA VAL A 192 -3.41 8.05 -5.49
C VAL A 192 -3.30 9.16 -6.54
N ASP A 193 -2.11 9.72 -6.76
CA ASP A 193 -1.91 10.81 -7.72
C ASP A 193 -2.29 10.39 -9.15
N LYS A 194 -1.89 9.18 -9.55
CA LYS A 194 -2.23 8.62 -10.86
C LYS A 194 -3.73 8.40 -11.02
N SER A 195 -4.39 7.89 -9.98
CA SER A 195 -5.85 7.72 -9.97
C SER A 195 -6.59 9.04 -10.05
N VAL A 196 -6.13 10.07 -9.32
CA VAL A 196 -6.69 11.43 -9.37
C VAL A 196 -6.57 12.03 -10.77
N LYS A 197 -5.39 11.94 -11.39
CA LYS A 197 -5.17 12.43 -12.77
C LYS A 197 -6.11 11.73 -13.75
N ARG A 198 -6.24 10.41 -13.64
CA ARG A 198 -7.13 9.63 -14.51
C ARG A 198 -8.61 10.03 -14.33
N LEU A 199 -9.06 10.23 -13.09
CA LEU A 199 -10.42 10.71 -12.82
C LEU A 199 -10.66 12.10 -13.43
N MET A 200 -9.67 13.00 -13.37
CA MET A 200 -9.76 14.33 -14.00
C MET A 200 -9.84 14.25 -15.53
N GLU A 201 -9.08 13.35 -16.16
CA GLU A 201 -9.18 13.09 -17.60
C GLU A 201 -10.57 12.58 -17.98
N ILE A 202 -11.09 11.56 -17.28
CA ILE A 202 -12.42 11.00 -17.52
C ILE A 202 -13.49 12.07 -17.36
N THR A 203 -13.38 12.90 -16.32
CA THR A 203 -14.30 14.02 -16.08
C THR A 203 -14.28 15.01 -17.24
N SER A 204 -13.08 15.39 -17.69
CA SER A 204 -12.91 16.36 -18.78
C SER A 204 -13.50 15.83 -20.09
N ASN A 205 -13.26 14.56 -20.41
CA ASN A 205 -13.80 13.91 -21.59
C ASN A 205 -15.33 13.81 -21.53
N TYR A 206 -15.88 13.40 -20.38
CA TYR A 206 -17.32 13.31 -20.18
C TYR A 206 -18.02 14.66 -20.36
N VAL A 207 -17.45 15.75 -19.82
CA VAL A 207 -18.00 17.10 -19.98
C VAL A 207 -17.92 17.56 -21.45
N ALA A 208 -16.81 17.30 -22.14
CA ALA A 208 -16.65 17.67 -23.55
C ALA A 208 -17.68 16.96 -24.45
N GLU A 209 -17.87 15.66 -24.27
CA GLU A 209 -18.85 14.87 -25.03
C GLU A 209 -20.29 15.35 -24.80
N ASN A 210 -20.62 15.73 -23.56
CA ASN A 210 -21.99 16.13 -23.22
C ASN A 210 -22.32 17.59 -23.54
N THR A 211 -21.32 18.48 -23.61
CA THR A 211 -21.53 19.89 -23.98
C THR A 211 -21.55 20.09 -25.50
N ALA A 212 -20.81 19.28 -26.27
CA ALA A 212 -20.85 19.34 -27.74
C ALA A 212 -22.26 19.01 -28.29
N GLY A 213 -22.99 18.09 -27.65
CA GLY A 213 -24.35 17.72 -28.04
C GLY A 213 -25.40 18.83 -27.89
N GLU A 214 -25.22 19.78 -26.98
CA GLU A 214 -26.19 20.87 -26.75
C GLU A 214 -26.10 21.99 -27.81
N THR A 215 -25.01 22.07 -28.57
CA THR A 215 -24.84 23.12 -29.59
C THR A 215 -25.33 22.74 -30.99
N SER A 216 -25.79 21.50 -31.18
CA SER A 216 -26.29 20.97 -32.47
C SER A 216 -27.82 20.83 -32.57
N ASN A 217 -28.59 21.32 -31.58
CA ASN A 217 -30.05 21.39 -31.62
C ASN A 217 -30.54 22.84 -31.68
#